data_AF-A0A3M1GNL1-F1
#
_entry.id   AF-A0A3M1GNL1-F1
#
_cell.length_a   1.000
_cell.length_b   1.000
_cell.length_c   1.000
_cell.angle_alpha   90.00
_cell.angle_beta   90.00
_cell.angle_gamma   90.00
#
_symmetry.space_group_name_H-M   'P 1'
#
loop_
_entity.id
_entity.type
_entity.pdbx_description
1 polymer ?
#
loop_
_entity_poly.entity_id
_entity_poly.type
_entity_poly.pdbx_seq_one_letter_code
_entity_poly.pdbx_strand_id
1 'polypeptide(L)'
;MSFFDDHMVELQKEHATNLLGSVNPYTGLRLADDPAVAFVEINNENGLLQNWFSGLLDTMPAVFRNELNARCNTWLQARYASTAELLAAWGHRIDPLGPNKLDNGDFAAGTIGWNIGRHSGAQATATTPADFNGQAALKVQVTAPGSANWHVQINQSGKSLTAGRLYTISFYARASKPITIYAGIQRAHTDWAALGPSMSPALTTEWQHFTITFEAAVDESNARLNFGGFGNQLVTVWLADVHWHEGGEIGGLPEGVTLEAGNIPSIAYAPTSGGDTADARRDWVRFLRDREIDYWTTMYRHIKDTIGYRGIVFGTIIANSPPNIQAQLDVVDSHAYWRHPMFPNNPWDPVDWIVENVSMVNDPLGSTIASIARQRVRGKPHTVTEYQHPAPNTYSAEAPLLAAAYGALQDWDGIWMFAYDTDDADHFTGFFEQAHHSTKMANMLLAAALFRRGDIRPARRRYTMAFDPETEIRTIESKGTAWRVGDGSHLGV
;
A
#
# COMPACT_ATOMS: atom_id res chain seq x y z
N MET A 1 -8.25 -9.51 9.49
CA MET A 1 -8.85 -9.54 10.85
C MET A 1 -8.04 -10.37 11.83
N SER A 2 -7.51 -11.55 11.44
CA SER A 2 -6.73 -12.43 12.34
C SER A 2 -5.50 -11.81 13.03
N PHE A 3 -5.02 -10.63 12.58
CA PHE A 3 -3.95 -9.91 13.26
C PHE A 3 -4.36 -9.22 14.57
N PHE A 4 -5.66 -9.10 14.84
CA PHE A 4 -6.17 -8.36 15.99
C PHE A 4 -7.52 -8.86 16.51
N ASP A 5 -8.07 -9.94 15.95
CA ASP A 5 -9.30 -10.58 16.42
C ASP A 5 -8.92 -11.97 16.95
N ASP A 6 -9.07 -12.18 18.26
CA ASP A 6 -8.64 -13.42 18.92
C ASP A 6 -9.48 -14.62 18.47
N HIS A 7 -10.76 -14.42 18.13
CA HIS A 7 -11.60 -15.51 17.63
C HIS A 7 -11.13 -15.97 16.25
N MET A 8 -10.74 -15.04 15.39
CA MET A 8 -10.16 -15.36 14.08
C MET A 8 -8.82 -16.10 14.21
N VAL A 9 -8.00 -15.77 15.22
CA VAL A 9 -6.77 -16.51 15.52
C VAL A 9 -7.09 -17.95 15.92
N GLU A 10 -8.05 -18.16 16.82
CA GLU A 10 -8.44 -19.51 17.25
C GLU A 10 -9.02 -20.35 16.10
N LEU A 11 -9.83 -19.75 15.23
CA LEU A 11 -10.32 -20.44 14.02
C LEU A 11 -9.18 -20.84 13.07
N GLN A 12 -8.15 -20.01 12.92
CA GLN A 12 -6.98 -20.37 12.13
C GLN A 12 -6.13 -21.47 12.78
N LYS A 13 -5.99 -21.46 14.11
CA LYS A 13 -5.35 -22.55 14.85
C LYS A 13 -6.12 -23.86 14.70
N GLU A 14 -7.45 -23.81 14.75
CA GLU A 14 -8.31 -24.97 14.52
C GLU A 14 -8.13 -25.49 13.09
N HIS A 15 -8.18 -24.60 12.08
CA HIS A 15 -7.95 -24.96 10.69
C HIS A 15 -6.59 -25.64 10.48
N ALA A 16 -5.51 -25.04 11.01
CA ALA A 16 -4.17 -25.61 10.93
C ALA A 16 -4.08 -26.99 11.61
N THR A 17 -4.70 -27.15 12.78
CA THR A 17 -4.76 -28.44 13.51
C THR A 17 -5.48 -29.50 12.68
N ASN A 18 -6.63 -29.16 12.10
CA ASN A 18 -7.43 -30.09 11.32
C ASN A 18 -6.71 -30.49 10.02
N LEU A 19 -6.13 -29.51 9.32
CA LEU A 19 -5.38 -29.76 8.08
C LEU A 19 -4.14 -30.61 8.36
N LEU A 20 -3.23 -30.14 9.21
CA LEU A 20 -1.96 -30.82 9.44
C LEU A 20 -2.09 -32.10 10.27
N GLY A 21 -3.18 -32.24 11.03
CA GLY A 21 -3.53 -33.46 11.74
C GLY A 21 -4.17 -34.54 10.87
N SER A 22 -4.61 -34.21 9.65
CA SER A 22 -5.22 -35.17 8.72
C SER A 22 -4.20 -36.24 8.29
N VAL A 23 -4.66 -37.49 8.18
CA VAL A 23 -3.82 -38.61 7.75
C VAL A 23 -3.83 -38.71 6.23
N ASN A 24 -2.65 -38.66 5.61
CA ASN A 24 -2.50 -38.90 4.19
C ASN A 24 -2.82 -40.38 3.88
N PRO A 25 -3.81 -40.67 3.00
CA PRO A 25 -4.22 -42.04 2.71
C PRO A 25 -3.15 -42.88 1.99
N TYR A 26 -2.13 -42.25 1.40
CA TYR A 26 -1.07 -42.93 0.65
C TYR A 26 0.13 -43.30 1.53
N THR A 27 0.45 -42.52 2.56
CA THR A 27 1.61 -42.75 3.45
C THR A 27 1.20 -43.27 4.82
N GLY A 28 -0.06 -43.08 5.23
CA GLY A 28 -0.56 -43.41 6.57
C GLY A 28 -0.05 -42.49 7.67
N LEU A 29 0.64 -41.39 7.33
CA LEU A 29 1.17 -40.40 8.26
C LEU A 29 0.23 -39.20 8.36
N ARG A 30 0.21 -38.50 9.51
CA ARG A 30 -0.41 -37.16 9.55
C ARG A 30 0.37 -36.24 8.61
N LEU A 31 -0.29 -35.28 7.97
CA LEU A 31 0.39 -34.29 7.13
C LEU A 31 1.53 -33.56 7.88
N ALA A 32 1.40 -33.37 9.19
CA ALA A 32 2.45 -32.79 10.03
C ALA A 32 3.73 -33.67 10.17
N ASP A 33 3.60 -34.98 9.99
CA ASP A 33 4.68 -35.97 10.11
C ASP A 33 5.12 -36.51 8.74
N ASP A 34 4.38 -36.18 7.68
CA ASP A 34 4.56 -36.72 6.34
C ASP A 34 5.66 -35.94 5.58
N PRO A 35 6.73 -36.60 5.11
CA PRO A 35 7.77 -35.93 4.30
C PRO A 35 7.26 -35.40 2.96
N ALA A 36 6.03 -35.75 2.53
CA ALA A 36 5.37 -35.13 1.39
C ALA A 36 5.05 -33.64 1.60
N VAL A 37 4.95 -33.17 2.85
CA VAL A 37 4.71 -31.75 3.17
C VAL A 37 6.05 -31.06 3.48
N ALA A 38 6.59 -30.36 2.47
CA ALA A 38 7.91 -29.73 2.57
C ALA A 38 7.96 -28.50 3.49
N PHE A 39 6.91 -27.66 3.46
CA PHE A 39 6.79 -26.46 4.26
C PHE A 39 5.32 -26.05 4.47
N VAL A 40 5.11 -25.13 5.41
CA VAL A 40 3.81 -24.51 5.68
C VAL A 40 3.98 -22.99 5.65
N GLU A 41 3.24 -22.34 4.77
CA GLU A 41 3.00 -20.90 4.83
C GLU A 41 1.79 -20.63 5.73
N ILE A 42 1.92 -19.71 6.69
CA ILE A 42 0.83 -19.40 7.62
C ILE A 42 -0.33 -18.70 6.89
N ASN A 43 -0.02 -17.71 6.05
CA ASN A 43 -1.05 -16.94 5.33
C ASN A 43 -0.45 -16.29 4.07
N ASN A 44 -0.89 -16.77 2.90
CA ASN A 44 -0.36 -16.30 1.62
C ASN A 44 -0.66 -14.82 1.37
N GLU A 45 0.37 -14.08 0.98
CA GLU A 45 0.31 -12.67 0.54
C GLU A 45 -0.57 -11.73 1.38
N ASN A 46 -0.44 -11.80 2.71
CA ASN A 46 -1.32 -11.07 3.61
C ASN A 46 -0.56 -10.45 4.79
N GLY A 47 -0.73 -9.14 4.99
CA GLY A 47 -0.14 -8.42 6.12
C GLY A 47 -1.05 -7.31 6.63
N LEU A 48 -1.00 -7.00 7.92
CA LEU A 48 -1.80 -5.93 8.50
C LEU A 48 -1.35 -4.56 7.98
N LEU A 49 -0.04 -4.33 7.86
CA LEU A 49 0.54 -3.12 7.28
C LEU A 49 0.14 -2.96 5.81
N GLN A 50 0.20 -4.03 5.01
CA GLN A 50 -0.27 -4.03 3.63
C GLN A 50 -1.76 -3.69 3.54
N ASN A 51 -2.59 -4.23 4.43
CA ASN A 51 -4.02 -3.93 4.51
C ASN A 51 -4.32 -2.50 4.99
N TRP A 52 -3.45 -1.90 5.80
CA TRP A 52 -3.54 -0.47 6.11
C TRP A 52 -3.30 0.37 4.85
N PHE A 53 -2.22 0.11 4.11
CA PHE A 53 -1.93 0.84 2.86
C PHE A 53 -2.96 0.60 1.75
N SER A 54 -3.72 -0.49 1.77
CA SER A 54 -4.80 -0.72 0.81
C SER A 54 -6.10 0.02 1.16
N GLY A 55 -6.16 0.68 2.33
CA GLY A 55 -7.37 1.33 2.84
C GLY A 55 -8.42 0.36 3.41
N LEU A 56 -8.09 -0.93 3.57
CA LEU A 56 -9.01 -1.91 4.12
C LEU A 56 -9.40 -1.57 5.56
N LEU A 57 -8.45 -1.10 6.37
CA LEU A 57 -8.72 -0.75 7.77
C LEU A 57 -9.67 0.45 7.91
N ASP A 58 -9.65 1.36 6.94
CA ASP A 58 -10.50 2.56 6.93
C ASP A 58 -11.97 2.19 6.64
N THR A 59 -12.20 1.12 5.87
CA THR A 59 -13.52 0.74 5.34
C THR A 59 -14.15 -0.48 6.02
N MET A 60 -13.43 -1.13 6.94
CA MET A 60 -13.94 -2.35 7.58
C MET A 60 -15.17 -2.09 8.48
N PRO A 61 -16.04 -3.10 8.69
CA PRO A 61 -17.19 -3.01 9.58
C PRO A 61 -16.85 -2.48 10.97
N ALA A 62 -17.78 -1.74 11.59
CA ALA A 62 -17.56 -1.07 12.87
C ALA A 62 -17.11 -2.02 13.99
N VAL A 63 -17.56 -3.29 13.99
CA VAL A 63 -17.14 -4.30 14.97
C VAL A 63 -15.62 -4.49 14.98
N PHE A 64 -15.00 -4.65 13.81
CA PHE A 64 -13.55 -4.83 13.69
C PHE A 64 -12.78 -3.52 13.91
N ARG A 65 -13.34 -2.38 13.47
CA ARG A 65 -12.75 -1.06 13.76
C ARG A 65 -12.69 -0.77 15.25
N ASN A 66 -13.76 -1.07 15.98
CA ASN A 66 -13.83 -0.84 17.41
C ASN A 66 -12.83 -1.72 18.17
N GLU A 67 -12.68 -2.99 17.77
CA GLU A 67 -11.67 -3.88 18.37
C GLU A 67 -10.23 -3.39 18.11
N LEU A 68 -9.90 -3.04 16.86
CA LEU A 68 -8.57 -2.52 16.53
C LEU A 68 -8.28 -1.22 17.29
N ASN A 69 -9.27 -0.31 17.37
CA ASN A 69 -9.17 0.92 18.16
C ASN A 69 -8.92 0.62 19.64
N ALA A 70 -9.65 -0.32 20.24
CA ALA A 70 -9.47 -0.67 21.65
C ALA A 70 -8.07 -1.22 21.93
N ARG A 71 -7.55 -2.08 21.04
CA ARG A 71 -6.18 -2.61 21.14
C ARG A 71 -5.13 -1.53 20.95
N CYS A 72 -5.35 -0.59 20.03
CA CYS A 72 -4.46 0.56 19.83
C CYS A 72 -4.41 1.45 21.08
N ASN A 73 -5.57 1.76 21.67
CA ASN A 73 -5.64 2.56 22.90
C ASN A 73 -4.94 1.87 24.07
N THR A 74 -5.10 0.55 24.22
CA THR A 74 -4.37 -0.23 25.23
C THR A 74 -2.85 -0.15 25.01
N TRP A 75 -2.41 -0.24 23.75
CA TRP A 75 -0.99 -0.11 23.39
C TRP A 75 -0.45 1.30 23.66
N LEU A 76 -1.22 2.35 23.35
CA LEU A 76 -0.85 3.74 23.63
C LEU A 76 -0.79 4.02 25.13
N GLN A 77 -1.72 3.48 25.92
CA GLN A 77 -1.76 3.63 27.39
C GLN A 77 -0.59 2.92 28.06
N ALA A 78 -0.08 1.84 27.47
CA ALA A 78 1.14 1.18 27.93
C ALA A 78 2.42 1.99 27.58
N ARG A 79 2.34 2.86 26.57
CA ARG A 79 3.48 3.62 26.04
C ARG A 79 3.63 5.01 26.64
N TYR A 80 2.51 5.68 26.94
CA TYR A 80 2.49 7.06 27.42
C TYR A 80 1.72 7.15 28.74
N ALA A 81 2.22 7.95 29.69
CA ALA A 81 1.57 8.08 30.99
C ALA A 81 0.36 9.04 30.98
N SER A 82 0.26 9.93 29.98
CA SER A 82 -0.85 10.88 29.85
C SER A 82 -1.06 11.36 28.41
N THR A 83 -2.23 11.96 28.15
CA THR A 83 -2.52 12.67 26.89
C THR A 83 -1.47 13.74 26.58
N ALA A 84 -0.97 14.46 27.60
CA ALA A 84 0.04 15.49 27.40
C ALA A 84 1.37 14.93 26.89
N GLU A 85 1.81 13.78 27.43
CA GLU A 85 3.02 13.09 26.96
C GLU A 85 2.85 12.55 25.55
N LEU A 86 1.68 11.97 25.24
CA LEU A 86 1.37 11.48 23.90
C LEU A 86 1.39 12.63 22.88
N LEU A 87 0.71 13.75 23.16
CA LEU A 87 0.70 14.91 22.26
C LEU A 87 2.10 15.48 22.05
N ALA A 88 2.92 15.55 23.11
CA ALA A 88 4.32 15.99 23.00
C ALA A 88 5.14 15.03 22.11
N ALA A 89 4.98 13.72 22.27
CA ALA A 89 5.65 12.71 21.45
C ALA A 89 5.14 12.69 20.00
N TRP A 90 3.87 13.01 19.79
CA TRP A 90 3.26 13.15 18.47
C TRP A 90 3.50 14.52 17.84
N GLY A 91 4.35 15.37 18.43
CA GLY A 91 4.70 16.66 17.84
C GLY A 91 3.52 17.61 17.68
N HIS A 92 2.55 17.55 18.61
CA HIS A 92 1.40 18.46 18.62
C HIS A 92 1.87 19.91 18.57
N ARG A 93 1.41 20.64 17.56
CA ARG A 93 1.78 22.03 17.33
C ARG A 93 0.56 22.83 16.86
N ILE A 94 0.40 24.01 17.43
CA ILE A 94 -0.63 24.97 17.06
C ILE A 94 0.06 26.28 16.68
N ASP A 95 -0.08 26.67 15.42
CA ASP A 95 0.34 27.95 14.90
C ASP A 95 -0.91 28.79 14.55
N PRO A 96 -0.98 30.09 14.91
CA PRO A 96 -2.12 30.92 14.54
C PRO A 96 -2.34 30.97 13.04
N LEU A 97 -3.60 30.87 12.60
CA LEU A 97 -3.94 30.99 11.18
C LEU A 97 -3.63 32.40 10.67
N GLY A 98 -2.81 32.48 9.63
CA GLY A 98 -2.57 33.69 8.84
C GLY A 98 -3.73 34.02 7.90
N PRO A 99 -3.60 35.07 7.06
CA PRO A 99 -4.61 35.39 6.05
C PRO A 99 -4.77 34.27 5.02
N ASN A 100 -5.95 34.21 4.36
CA ASN A 100 -6.15 33.27 3.26
C ASN A 100 -5.19 33.63 2.12
N LYS A 101 -4.38 32.66 1.69
CA LYS A 101 -3.42 32.81 0.58
C LYS A 101 -4.13 32.75 -0.77
N LEU A 102 -5.35 32.22 -0.84
CA LEU A 102 -6.13 32.14 -2.08
C LEU A 102 -6.84 33.46 -2.36
N ASP A 103 -6.81 33.85 -3.63
CA ASP A 103 -7.65 34.89 -4.18
C ASP A 103 -9.02 34.30 -4.50
N ASN A 104 -10.10 35.03 -4.16
CA ASN A 104 -11.48 34.66 -4.54
C ASN A 104 -11.86 33.22 -4.12
N GLY A 105 -11.51 32.82 -2.90
CA GLY A 105 -11.83 31.49 -2.34
C GLY A 105 -13.32 31.28 -2.04
N ASP A 106 -14.07 32.36 -1.91
CA ASP A 106 -15.53 32.41 -1.73
C ASP A 106 -16.31 32.43 -3.06
N PHE A 107 -15.59 32.51 -4.19
CA PHE A 107 -16.14 32.60 -5.55
C PHE A 107 -17.10 33.78 -5.81
N ALA A 108 -17.08 34.81 -4.95
CA ALA A 108 -17.94 35.99 -5.10
C ALA A 108 -17.63 36.78 -6.38
N ALA A 109 -16.37 36.73 -6.85
CA ALA A 109 -15.92 37.34 -8.10
C ALA A 109 -15.93 36.36 -9.28
N GLY A 110 -16.78 35.33 -9.24
CA GLY A 110 -16.84 34.32 -10.29
C GLY A 110 -15.62 33.40 -10.28
N THR A 111 -15.07 33.10 -11.44
CA THR A 111 -13.88 32.23 -11.60
C THR A 111 -12.56 33.01 -11.66
N ILE A 112 -12.57 34.31 -11.36
CA ILE A 112 -11.35 35.13 -11.37
C ILE A 112 -10.31 34.54 -10.41
N GLY A 113 -9.05 34.44 -10.88
CA GLY A 113 -7.95 33.84 -10.13
C GLY A 113 -7.89 32.30 -10.19
N TRP A 114 -8.97 31.63 -10.59
CA TRP A 114 -9.03 30.17 -10.69
C TRP A 114 -8.81 29.70 -12.12
N ASN A 115 -7.89 28.76 -12.28
CA ASN A 115 -7.68 28.05 -13.53
C ASN A 115 -8.59 26.82 -13.62
N ILE A 116 -9.45 26.77 -14.64
CA ILE A 116 -10.26 25.61 -14.98
C ILE A 116 -9.59 24.89 -16.15
N GLY A 117 -8.70 23.96 -15.82
CA GLY A 117 -7.93 23.18 -16.78
C GLY A 117 -8.80 22.16 -17.50
N ARG A 118 -8.69 22.12 -18.82
CA ARG A 118 -9.25 21.07 -19.69
C ARG A 118 -8.13 20.53 -20.56
N HIS A 119 -7.91 19.23 -20.50
CA HIS A 119 -6.79 18.57 -21.20
C HIS A 119 -7.29 17.42 -22.05
N SER A 120 -6.53 17.12 -23.11
CA SER A 120 -6.70 15.91 -23.92
C SER A 120 -8.14 15.70 -24.41
N GLY A 121 -8.79 16.78 -24.86
CA GLY A 121 -10.15 16.75 -25.42
C GLY A 121 -11.30 16.74 -24.41
N ALA A 122 -11.03 16.70 -23.10
CA ALA A 122 -12.07 16.84 -22.10
C ALA A 122 -12.74 18.23 -22.19
N GLN A 123 -14.04 18.28 -21.92
CA GLN A 123 -14.82 19.52 -21.91
C GLN A 123 -15.54 19.68 -20.58
N ALA A 124 -15.50 20.90 -20.03
CA ALA A 124 -16.20 21.24 -18.80
C ALA A 124 -16.59 22.73 -18.76
N THR A 125 -17.78 23.00 -18.24
CA THR A 125 -18.27 24.35 -17.97
C THR A 125 -18.11 24.69 -16.50
N ALA A 126 -17.79 25.95 -16.18
CA ALA A 126 -17.65 26.45 -14.81
C ALA A 126 -18.54 27.67 -14.61
N THR A 127 -19.36 27.66 -13.57
CA THR A 127 -20.22 28.78 -13.14
C THR A 127 -20.16 28.93 -11.63
N THR A 128 -20.63 30.05 -11.09
CA THR A 128 -20.62 30.34 -9.65
C THR A 128 -22.00 30.69 -9.11
N PRO A 129 -22.99 29.77 -9.19
CA PRO A 129 -24.32 30.01 -8.63
C PRO A 129 -24.29 30.11 -7.11
N ALA A 130 -25.34 30.71 -6.53
CA ALA A 130 -25.51 30.86 -5.08
C ALA A 130 -25.95 29.55 -4.37
N ASP A 131 -25.26 28.45 -4.66
CA ASP A 131 -25.65 27.08 -4.27
C ASP A 131 -25.21 26.70 -2.83
N PHE A 132 -24.41 27.52 -2.14
CA PHE A 132 -23.89 27.24 -0.79
C PHE A 132 -24.45 28.23 0.23
N ASN A 133 -25.54 27.87 0.92
CA ASN A 133 -26.19 28.75 1.91
C ASN A 133 -26.52 30.16 1.38
N GLY A 134 -26.84 30.27 0.09
CA GLY A 134 -27.08 31.56 -0.60
C GLY A 134 -25.81 32.32 -1.01
N GLN A 135 -24.63 31.76 -0.79
CA GLN A 135 -23.33 32.27 -1.26
C GLN A 135 -22.89 31.55 -2.54
N ALA A 136 -22.01 32.20 -3.30
CA ALA A 136 -21.45 31.67 -4.53
C ALA A 136 -20.65 30.37 -4.26
N ALA A 137 -20.83 29.39 -5.12
CA ALA A 137 -20.07 28.14 -5.11
C ALA A 137 -19.61 27.83 -6.53
N LEU A 138 -18.36 27.43 -6.70
CA LEU A 138 -17.86 26.99 -8.00
C LEU A 138 -18.51 25.67 -8.40
N LYS A 139 -19.34 25.71 -9.43
CA LYS A 139 -19.99 24.56 -10.06
C LYS A 139 -19.26 24.21 -11.35
N VAL A 140 -18.60 23.05 -11.37
CA VAL A 140 -17.92 22.51 -12.56
C VAL A 140 -18.67 21.29 -13.08
N GLN A 141 -19.17 21.38 -14.31
CA GLN A 141 -19.87 20.29 -14.99
C GLN A 141 -19.00 19.75 -16.12
N VAL A 142 -18.61 18.48 -16.03
CA VAL A 142 -17.91 17.77 -17.11
C VAL A 142 -18.94 17.39 -18.17
N THR A 143 -18.81 17.96 -19.36
CA THR A 143 -19.75 17.77 -20.48
C THR A 143 -19.26 16.75 -21.50
N ALA A 144 -17.94 16.59 -21.62
CA ALA A 144 -17.30 15.51 -22.37
C ALA A 144 -16.10 14.99 -21.57
N PRO A 145 -16.12 13.74 -21.08
CA PRO A 145 -15.02 13.19 -20.30
C PRO A 145 -13.75 13.00 -21.14
N GLY A 146 -12.60 13.13 -20.48
CA GLY A 146 -11.32 12.68 -21.04
C GLY A 146 -11.03 11.22 -20.70
N SER A 147 -9.89 10.69 -21.16
CA SER A 147 -9.44 9.34 -20.80
C SER A 147 -8.79 9.22 -19.41
N ALA A 148 -8.37 10.32 -18.78
CA ALA A 148 -7.75 10.31 -17.45
C ALA A 148 -8.46 11.25 -16.48
N ASN A 149 -8.47 10.87 -15.20
CA ASN A 149 -9.21 11.56 -14.14
C ASN A 149 -8.73 13.00 -13.87
N TRP A 150 -7.48 13.32 -14.24
CA TRP A 150 -6.88 14.65 -14.10
C TRP A 150 -7.19 15.57 -15.30
N HIS A 151 -7.86 15.09 -16.36
CA HIS A 151 -8.10 15.90 -17.56
C HIS A 151 -8.99 17.12 -17.31
N VAL A 152 -9.74 17.15 -16.21
CA VAL A 152 -10.41 18.35 -15.68
C VAL A 152 -9.81 18.66 -14.31
N GLN A 153 -9.30 19.89 -14.16
CA GLN A 153 -8.63 20.36 -12.94
C GLN A 153 -9.11 21.77 -12.57
N ILE A 154 -9.13 22.07 -11.28
CA ILE A 154 -9.41 23.40 -10.74
C ILE A 154 -8.21 23.77 -9.87
N ASN A 155 -7.47 24.81 -10.22
CA ASN A 155 -6.26 25.17 -9.47
C ASN A 155 -6.01 26.67 -9.38
N GLN A 156 -5.25 27.05 -8.35
CA GLN A 156 -4.71 28.39 -8.17
C GLN A 156 -3.22 28.27 -7.78
N SER A 157 -2.33 28.77 -8.63
CA SER A 157 -0.86 28.71 -8.47
C SER A 157 -0.29 30.03 -7.94
N GLY A 158 1.05 30.13 -7.88
CA GLY A 158 1.75 31.35 -7.46
C GLY A 158 1.78 31.57 -5.95
N LYS A 159 1.59 30.51 -5.16
CA LYS A 159 1.62 30.59 -3.69
C LYS A 159 2.93 30.03 -3.16
N SER A 160 3.51 30.67 -2.15
CA SER A 160 4.75 30.20 -1.53
C SER A 160 4.51 29.31 -0.31
N LEU A 161 5.42 28.38 -0.10
CA LEU A 161 5.59 27.57 1.11
C LEU A 161 6.98 27.83 1.68
N THR A 162 7.09 27.82 3.01
CA THR A 162 8.35 27.88 3.75
C THR A 162 8.53 26.59 4.53
N ALA A 163 9.70 25.96 4.40
CA ALA A 163 10.01 24.72 5.09
C ALA A 163 9.81 24.86 6.62
N GLY A 164 9.20 23.86 7.24
CA GLY A 164 8.91 23.81 8.68
C GLY A 164 7.69 24.62 9.13
N ARG A 165 7.02 25.37 8.24
CA ARG A 165 5.77 26.08 8.58
C ARG A 165 4.56 25.17 8.40
N LEU A 166 3.53 25.38 9.24
CA LEU A 166 2.23 24.74 9.05
C LEU A 166 1.42 25.46 7.98
N TYR A 167 0.64 24.67 7.25
CA TYR A 167 -0.36 25.16 6.31
C TYR A 167 -1.64 24.35 6.46
N THR A 168 -2.77 25.04 6.55
CA THR A 168 -4.11 24.44 6.60
C THR A 168 -4.88 24.76 5.33
N ILE A 169 -5.49 23.73 4.75
CA ILE A 169 -6.42 23.85 3.63
C ILE A 169 -7.78 23.41 4.14
N SER A 170 -8.83 24.16 3.84
CA SER A 170 -10.21 23.74 4.10
C SER A 170 -11.14 24.15 2.98
N PHE A 171 -12.20 23.37 2.77
CA PHE A 171 -13.22 23.66 1.76
C PHE A 171 -14.49 22.85 2.01
N TYR A 172 -15.59 23.32 1.45
CA TYR A 172 -16.81 22.53 1.28
C TYR A 172 -16.89 21.96 -0.13
N ALA A 173 -17.33 20.70 -0.25
CA ALA A 173 -17.54 20.07 -1.54
C ALA A 173 -18.76 19.14 -1.54
N ARG A 174 -19.36 18.98 -2.73
CA ARG A 174 -20.37 17.96 -3.04
C ARG A 174 -20.32 17.58 -4.52
N ALA A 175 -20.96 16.48 -4.89
CA ALA A 175 -21.05 16.03 -6.27
C ALA A 175 -22.48 15.63 -6.66
N SER A 176 -22.75 15.52 -7.96
CA SER A 176 -24.10 15.15 -8.46
C SER A 176 -24.44 13.68 -8.23
N LYS A 177 -23.45 12.87 -7.84
CA LYS A 177 -23.54 11.45 -7.48
C LYS A 177 -22.31 11.10 -6.61
N PRO A 178 -22.32 10.00 -5.84
CA PRO A 178 -21.16 9.59 -5.06
C PRO A 178 -19.92 9.38 -5.93
N ILE A 179 -18.84 10.13 -5.65
CA ILE A 179 -17.53 10.01 -6.33
C ILE A 179 -16.40 10.39 -5.36
N THR A 180 -15.19 9.93 -5.65
CA THR A 180 -13.97 10.42 -5.00
C THR A 180 -13.30 11.47 -5.86
N ILE A 181 -12.89 12.59 -5.28
CA ILE A 181 -12.06 13.61 -5.94
C ILE A 181 -10.67 13.66 -5.32
N TYR A 182 -9.75 14.36 -5.96
CA TYR A 182 -8.42 14.68 -5.43
C TYR A 182 -8.38 16.15 -5.01
N ALA A 183 -7.74 16.45 -3.88
CA ALA A 183 -7.37 17.80 -3.46
C ALA A 183 -5.95 17.80 -2.85
N GLY A 184 -5.04 18.66 -3.31
CA GLY A 184 -3.68 18.69 -2.77
C GLY A 184 -2.84 19.87 -3.24
N ILE A 185 -1.73 20.09 -2.54
CA ILE A 185 -0.71 21.10 -2.90
C ILE A 185 0.41 20.42 -3.69
N GLN A 186 0.76 21.03 -4.81
CA GLN A 186 1.82 20.54 -5.68
C GLN A 186 2.58 21.70 -6.32
N ARG A 187 3.76 21.42 -6.86
CA ARG A 187 4.50 22.39 -7.67
C ARG A 187 3.68 22.78 -8.88
N ALA A 188 3.71 24.07 -9.23
CA ALA A 188 3.10 24.58 -10.44
C ALA A 188 4.12 24.75 -11.57
N HIS A 189 5.08 23.82 -11.66
CA HIS A 189 6.13 23.78 -12.68
C HIS A 189 6.67 22.36 -12.86
N THR A 190 7.46 22.17 -13.93
CA THR A 190 8.27 21.01 -14.34
C THR A 190 7.78 19.59 -14.00
N ASP A 191 7.71 19.22 -12.72
CA ASP A 191 7.47 17.86 -12.22
C ASP A 191 6.07 17.66 -11.63
N TRP A 192 5.35 18.74 -11.31
CA TRP A 192 4.06 18.71 -10.60
C TRP A 192 4.13 17.92 -9.28
N ALA A 193 5.31 17.89 -8.65
CA ALA A 193 5.53 17.07 -7.46
C ALA A 193 4.64 17.55 -6.31
N ALA A 194 4.11 16.59 -5.53
CA ALA A 194 3.37 16.89 -4.32
C ALA A 194 4.27 17.62 -3.31
N LEU A 195 3.72 18.63 -2.65
CA LEU A 195 4.41 19.46 -1.64
C LEU A 195 3.87 19.26 -0.22
N GLY A 196 2.93 18.34 -0.08
CA GLY A 196 2.26 17.98 1.16
C GLY A 196 1.32 16.79 0.91
N PRO A 197 0.65 16.30 1.96
CA PRO A 197 -0.37 15.27 1.82
C PRO A 197 -1.51 15.75 0.93
N SER A 198 -2.09 14.82 0.17
CA SER A 198 -3.33 15.04 -0.58
C SER A 198 -4.52 14.41 0.13
N MET A 199 -5.68 15.03 0.01
CA MET A 199 -6.95 14.42 0.38
C MET A 199 -7.56 13.72 -0.84
N SER A 200 -8.26 12.61 -0.57
CA SER A 200 -9.13 11.94 -1.54
C SER A 200 -10.60 11.98 -1.07
N PRO A 201 -11.28 13.15 -1.05
CA PRO A 201 -12.63 13.27 -0.53
C PRO A 201 -13.63 12.36 -1.25
N ALA A 202 -14.30 11.49 -0.51
CA ALA A 202 -15.50 10.78 -0.96
C ALA A 202 -16.72 11.70 -0.84
N LEU A 203 -17.09 12.33 -1.96
CA LEU A 203 -18.20 13.26 -2.04
C LEU A 203 -19.53 12.52 -2.16
N THR A 204 -20.54 13.05 -1.49
CA THR A 204 -21.94 12.67 -1.65
C THR A 204 -22.71 13.78 -2.37
N THR A 205 -24.04 13.66 -2.43
CA THR A 205 -24.92 14.73 -2.92
C THR A 205 -25.05 15.90 -1.95
N GLU A 206 -24.64 15.69 -0.68
CA GLU A 206 -24.70 16.68 0.38
C GLU A 206 -23.37 17.43 0.52
N TRP A 207 -23.45 18.68 0.97
CA TRP A 207 -22.26 19.47 1.30
C TRP A 207 -21.51 18.85 2.47
N GLN A 208 -20.21 18.61 2.27
CA GLN A 208 -19.30 18.09 3.28
C GLN A 208 -18.11 19.04 3.42
N HIS A 209 -17.65 19.23 4.66
CA HIS A 209 -16.46 20.01 4.97
C HIS A 209 -15.23 19.11 5.04
N PHE A 210 -14.14 19.55 4.43
CA PHE A 210 -12.85 18.85 4.43
C PHE A 210 -11.76 19.81 4.88
N THR A 211 -10.80 19.31 5.66
CA THR A 211 -9.67 20.12 6.15
C THR A 211 -8.42 19.28 6.35
N ILE A 212 -7.25 19.81 6.03
CA ILE A 212 -5.98 19.18 6.34
C ILE A 212 -4.95 20.23 6.73
N THR A 213 -4.18 19.93 7.78
CA THR A 213 -3.00 20.71 8.16
C THR A 213 -1.76 19.88 7.87
N PHE A 214 -0.72 20.50 7.34
CA PHE A 214 0.56 19.81 7.14
C PHE A 214 1.73 20.76 7.40
N GLU A 215 2.88 20.18 7.71
CA GLU A 215 4.15 20.90 7.76
C GLU A 215 4.83 20.83 6.38
N ALA A 216 5.19 21.99 5.82
CA ALA A 216 5.89 22.02 4.53
C ALA A 216 7.31 21.46 4.69
N ALA A 217 7.67 20.45 3.88
CA ALA A 217 8.98 19.82 3.94
C ALA A 217 10.08 20.62 3.22
N VAL A 218 9.71 21.52 2.31
CA VAL A 218 10.62 22.27 1.45
C VAL A 218 10.14 23.71 1.30
N ASP A 219 11.08 24.60 1.00
CA ASP A 219 10.73 25.92 0.47
C ASP A 219 10.23 25.75 -0.97
N GLU A 220 9.12 26.43 -1.28
CA GLU A 220 8.58 26.49 -2.64
C GLU A 220 8.07 27.91 -2.93
N SER A 221 8.41 28.44 -4.10
CA SER A 221 8.01 29.78 -4.53
C SER A 221 6.74 29.79 -5.38
N ASN A 222 6.40 28.67 -6.02
CA ASN A 222 5.28 28.54 -6.94
C ASN A 222 4.53 27.21 -6.74
N ALA A 223 3.92 27.07 -5.58
CA ALA A 223 2.97 26.01 -5.27
C ALA A 223 1.56 26.35 -5.80
N ARG A 224 0.76 25.30 -6.05
CA ARG A 224 -0.66 25.41 -6.38
C ARG A 224 -1.51 24.50 -5.50
N LEU A 225 -2.68 24.99 -5.10
CA LEU A 225 -3.78 24.14 -4.66
C LEU A 225 -4.50 23.62 -5.90
N ASN A 226 -4.74 22.31 -5.96
CA ASN A 226 -5.37 21.67 -7.10
C ASN A 226 -6.46 20.68 -6.68
N PHE A 227 -7.62 20.80 -7.30
CA PHE A 227 -8.72 19.83 -7.26
C PHE A 227 -8.82 19.09 -8.60
N GLY A 228 -9.05 17.78 -8.57
CA GLY A 228 -9.15 16.93 -9.77
C GLY A 228 -9.74 15.56 -9.46
N GLY A 229 -9.44 14.55 -10.28
CA GLY A 229 -9.87 13.16 -10.03
C GLY A 229 -11.24 12.78 -10.59
N PHE A 230 -11.91 13.70 -11.30
CA PHE A 230 -13.26 13.51 -11.84
C PHE A 230 -13.38 13.78 -13.35
N GLY A 231 -12.28 14.10 -14.03
CA GLY A 231 -12.28 14.52 -15.44
C GLY A 231 -12.53 13.41 -16.46
N ASN A 232 -12.54 12.14 -16.03
CA ASN A 232 -12.79 10.96 -16.87
C ASN A 232 -14.24 10.45 -16.80
N GLN A 233 -15.15 11.22 -16.22
CA GLN A 233 -16.56 10.83 -16.13
C GLN A 233 -17.50 12.03 -16.25
N LEU A 234 -18.73 11.77 -16.69
CA LEU A 234 -19.81 12.75 -16.64
C LEU A 234 -20.25 12.95 -15.20
N VAL A 235 -19.99 14.14 -14.66
CA VAL A 235 -20.32 14.51 -13.29
C VAL A 235 -20.33 16.03 -13.14
N THR A 236 -21.07 16.52 -12.14
CA THR A 236 -20.94 17.90 -11.65
C THR A 236 -20.35 17.89 -10.25
N VAL A 237 -19.34 18.73 -10.03
CA VAL A 237 -18.67 18.94 -8.73
C VAL A 237 -18.88 20.38 -8.32
N TRP A 238 -19.15 20.58 -7.03
CA TRP A 238 -19.22 21.89 -6.42
C TRP A 238 -18.12 22.06 -5.38
N LEU A 239 -17.50 23.23 -5.36
CA LEU A 239 -16.58 23.69 -4.33
C LEU A 239 -17.10 25.01 -3.75
N ALA A 240 -17.00 25.19 -2.44
CA ALA A 240 -17.37 26.42 -1.76
C ALA A 240 -16.40 26.70 -0.60
N ASP A 241 -16.26 27.98 -0.26
CA ASP A 241 -15.53 28.46 0.92
C ASP A 241 -14.13 27.85 1.04
N VAL A 242 -13.30 28.08 -0.01
CA VAL A 242 -11.99 27.46 -0.14
C VAL A 242 -10.91 28.32 0.50
N HIS A 243 -10.19 27.71 1.43
CA HIS A 243 -9.18 28.35 2.24
C HIS A 243 -7.82 27.64 2.12
N TRP A 244 -6.76 28.45 2.09
CA TRP A 244 -5.39 28.00 2.31
C TRP A 244 -4.68 29.01 3.20
N HIS A 245 -4.45 28.64 4.45
CA HIS A 245 -3.80 29.47 5.45
C HIS A 245 -2.39 28.95 5.74
N GLU A 246 -1.48 29.87 6.07
CA GLU A 246 -0.32 29.51 6.89
C GLU A 246 -0.78 29.38 8.36
N GLY A 247 -0.14 28.51 9.12
CA GLY A 247 -0.59 28.14 10.46
C GLY A 247 -1.58 26.97 10.45
N GLY A 248 -2.14 26.67 11.62
CA GLY A 248 -3.03 25.54 11.85
C GLY A 248 -2.63 24.70 13.04
N GLU A 249 -3.37 23.62 13.25
CA GLU A 249 -3.08 22.61 14.26
C GLU A 249 -2.73 21.28 13.57
N ILE A 250 -1.64 20.65 14.03
CA ILE A 250 -1.19 19.32 13.57
C ILE A 250 -0.89 18.44 14.79
N GLY A 251 -1.12 17.13 14.69
CA GLY A 251 -0.85 16.18 15.78
C GLY A 251 -1.74 16.33 17.02
N GLY A 252 -2.80 17.13 16.93
CA GLY A 252 -3.80 17.29 17.99
C GLY A 252 -4.83 16.16 17.99
N LEU A 253 -5.54 16.03 19.11
CA LEU A 253 -6.69 15.11 19.24
C LEU A 253 -7.99 15.90 19.15
N PRO A 254 -9.08 15.31 18.59
CA PRO A 254 -10.40 15.93 18.60
C PRO A 254 -10.88 16.26 20.01
N GLU A 255 -11.81 17.21 20.14
CA GLU A 255 -12.41 17.55 21.42
C GLU A 255 -13.02 16.31 22.12
N GLY A 256 -12.70 16.12 23.40
CA GLY A 256 -13.16 14.97 24.20
C GLY A 256 -12.41 13.67 23.94
N VAL A 257 -11.45 13.64 23.01
CA VAL A 257 -10.56 12.50 22.78
C VAL A 257 -9.32 12.63 23.65
N THR A 258 -9.07 11.62 24.49
CA THR A 258 -7.94 11.57 25.41
C THR A 258 -7.42 10.14 25.54
N LEU A 259 -6.13 10.01 25.84
CA LEU A 259 -5.50 8.74 26.16
C LEU A 259 -6.15 8.09 27.37
N GLU A 260 -6.48 8.87 28.40
CA GLU A 260 -7.08 8.38 29.64
C GLU A 260 -8.48 7.82 29.42
N ALA A 261 -9.25 8.40 28.49
CA ALA A 261 -10.56 7.86 28.10
C ALA A 261 -10.47 6.62 27.19
N GLY A 262 -9.28 6.30 26.66
CA GLY A 262 -9.07 5.15 25.77
C GLY A 262 -9.88 5.24 24.48
N ASN A 263 -10.08 6.46 23.96
CA ASN A 263 -10.94 6.74 22.81
C ASN A 263 -10.20 7.40 21.62
N ILE A 264 -8.87 7.29 21.57
CA ILE A 264 -8.05 7.78 20.44
C ILE A 264 -8.42 6.99 19.18
N PRO A 265 -8.80 7.64 18.07
CA PRO A 265 -9.11 6.95 16.82
C PRO A 265 -7.87 6.34 16.17
N SER A 266 -8.05 5.24 15.44
CA SER A 266 -7.00 4.71 14.55
C SER A 266 -6.59 5.74 13.49
N ILE A 267 -5.32 5.71 13.11
CA ILE A 267 -4.78 6.54 12.04
C ILE A 267 -5.18 5.95 10.67
N ALA A 268 -5.99 6.70 9.93
CA ALA A 268 -6.45 6.31 8.61
C ALA A 268 -5.28 6.35 7.60
N TYR A 269 -5.33 5.48 6.59
CA TYR A 269 -4.41 5.60 5.46
C TYR A 269 -4.76 6.81 4.59
N ALA A 270 -6.06 7.02 4.32
CA ALA A 270 -6.57 8.15 3.55
C ALA A 270 -7.42 9.09 4.44
N PRO A 271 -6.80 10.00 5.21
CA PRO A 271 -7.55 10.87 6.12
C PRO A 271 -8.45 11.82 5.34
N THR A 272 -9.67 12.02 5.85
CA THR A 272 -10.63 13.01 5.36
C THR A 272 -10.54 14.33 6.13
N SER A 273 -9.85 14.33 7.28
CA SER A 273 -9.64 15.48 8.14
C SER A 273 -8.35 15.35 8.95
N GLY A 274 -7.60 16.46 9.10
CA GLY A 274 -6.44 16.53 9.99
C GLY A 274 -5.15 15.95 9.39
N GLY A 275 -4.01 16.46 9.87
CA GLY A 275 -2.70 15.94 9.52
C GLY A 275 -2.10 15.19 10.70
N ASP A 276 -2.02 13.87 10.58
CA ASP A 276 -1.20 13.10 11.50
C ASP A 276 0.26 13.49 11.28
N THR A 277 1.00 13.72 12.36
CA THR A 277 2.44 13.91 12.25
C THR A 277 3.12 12.61 11.88
N ALA A 278 4.35 12.70 11.35
CA ALA A 278 5.16 11.52 11.09
C ALA A 278 5.35 10.67 12.35
N ASP A 279 5.46 11.29 13.53
CA ASP A 279 5.64 10.55 14.79
C ASP A 279 4.39 9.80 15.24
N ALA A 280 3.20 10.40 15.07
CA ALA A 280 1.93 9.71 15.29
C ALA A 280 1.78 8.50 14.34
N ARG A 281 2.08 8.70 13.05
CA ARG A 281 2.07 7.62 12.04
C ARG A 281 3.07 6.52 12.36
N ARG A 282 4.28 6.85 12.85
CA ARG A 282 5.26 5.85 13.23
C ARG A 282 4.80 5.01 14.42
N ASP A 283 4.11 5.61 15.40
CA ASP A 283 3.51 4.85 16.49
C ASP A 283 2.39 3.93 16.02
N TRP A 284 1.57 4.38 15.07
CA TRP A 284 0.61 3.51 14.40
C TRP A 284 1.29 2.33 13.69
N VAL A 285 2.35 2.58 12.92
CA VAL A 285 3.14 1.51 12.28
C VAL A 285 3.74 0.56 13.32
N ARG A 286 4.25 1.07 14.46
CA ARG A 286 4.76 0.22 15.56
C ARG A 286 3.66 -0.66 16.13
N PHE A 287 2.48 -0.10 16.39
CA PHE A 287 1.33 -0.87 16.86
C PHE A 287 0.94 -1.98 15.88
N LEU A 288 0.82 -1.67 14.57
CA LEU A 288 0.50 -2.67 13.55
C LEU A 288 1.59 -3.74 13.43
N ARG A 289 2.87 -3.34 13.48
CA ARG A 289 4.03 -4.27 13.49
C ARG A 289 3.97 -5.19 14.71
N ASP A 290 3.71 -4.66 15.90
CA ASP A 290 3.64 -5.46 17.12
C ASP A 290 2.48 -6.47 17.07
N ARG A 291 1.34 -6.10 16.44
CA ARG A 291 0.23 -7.03 16.16
C ARG A 291 0.60 -8.12 15.16
N GLU A 292 1.32 -7.78 14.10
CA GLU A 292 1.84 -8.78 13.18
C GLU A 292 2.80 -9.75 13.87
N ILE A 293 3.78 -9.24 14.64
CA ILE A 293 4.72 -10.09 15.40
C ILE A 293 3.96 -11.07 16.30
N ASP A 294 2.97 -10.58 17.04
CA ASP A 294 2.15 -11.40 17.93
C ASP A 294 1.40 -12.50 17.16
N TYR A 295 0.72 -12.15 16.07
CA TYR A 295 0.01 -13.10 15.23
C TYR A 295 0.94 -14.17 14.61
N TRP A 296 2.01 -13.75 13.93
CA TRP A 296 2.91 -14.67 13.23
C TRP A 296 3.60 -15.62 14.20
N THR A 297 4.08 -15.11 15.33
CA THR A 297 4.75 -15.96 16.34
C THR A 297 3.75 -16.88 17.04
N THR A 298 2.50 -16.44 17.26
CA THR A 298 1.44 -17.29 17.80
C THR A 298 1.09 -18.45 16.88
N MET A 299 0.88 -18.19 15.58
CA MET A 299 0.60 -19.23 14.60
C MET A 299 1.79 -20.15 14.38
N TYR A 300 3.00 -19.59 14.31
CA TYR A 300 4.24 -20.38 14.21
C TYR A 300 4.38 -21.35 15.38
N ARG A 301 4.25 -20.88 16.63
CA ARG A 301 4.31 -21.74 17.82
C ARG A 301 3.21 -22.79 17.83
N HIS A 302 1.99 -22.44 17.40
CA HIS A 302 0.92 -23.43 17.28
C HIS A 302 1.28 -24.56 16.31
N ILE A 303 1.84 -24.22 15.15
CA ILE A 303 2.26 -25.22 14.14
C ILE A 303 3.46 -26.04 14.63
N LYS A 304 4.49 -25.40 15.21
CA LYS A 304 5.73 -26.07 15.62
C LYS A 304 5.57 -26.84 16.93
N ASP A 305 4.96 -26.23 17.94
CA ASP A 305 4.96 -26.72 19.32
C ASP A 305 3.68 -27.51 19.65
N THR A 306 2.51 -27.02 19.20
CA THR A 306 1.22 -27.70 19.47
C THR A 306 0.96 -28.85 18.49
N ILE A 307 1.06 -28.61 17.19
CA ILE A 307 0.81 -29.62 16.14
C ILE A 307 2.01 -30.57 15.99
N GLY A 308 3.22 -30.05 16.22
CA GLY A 308 4.47 -30.80 16.15
C GLY A 308 5.13 -30.83 14.76
N TYR A 309 4.77 -29.92 13.84
CA TYR A 309 5.30 -29.92 12.47
C TYR A 309 6.81 -29.68 12.44
N ARG A 310 7.54 -30.63 11.83
CA ARG A 310 9.02 -30.62 11.80
C ARG A 310 9.60 -29.85 10.61
N GLY A 311 8.83 -29.62 9.55
CA GLY A 311 9.28 -28.90 8.36
C GLY A 311 9.40 -27.39 8.57
N ILE A 312 9.60 -26.68 7.46
CA ILE A 312 9.84 -25.23 7.43
C ILE A 312 8.51 -24.48 7.57
N VAL A 313 8.46 -23.46 8.43
CA VAL A 313 7.29 -22.58 8.57
C VAL A 313 7.69 -21.13 8.33
N PHE A 314 6.94 -20.45 7.47
CA PHE A 314 7.05 -19.00 7.24
C PHE A 314 5.68 -18.34 7.25
N GLY A 315 5.66 -17.01 7.39
CA GLY A 315 4.46 -16.24 7.62
C GLY A 315 3.77 -15.89 6.31
N THR A 316 4.42 -14.99 5.58
CA THR A 316 4.02 -14.48 4.27
C THR A 316 5.25 -13.89 3.57
N ILE A 317 5.07 -13.26 2.42
CA ILE A 317 6.15 -12.62 1.66
C ILE A 317 6.54 -11.24 2.19
N ILE A 318 7.80 -10.85 1.93
CA ILE A 318 8.37 -9.54 2.33
C ILE A 318 7.59 -8.34 1.77
N ALA A 319 6.94 -8.51 0.61
CA ALA A 319 6.10 -7.46 0.02
C ALA A 319 4.88 -7.09 0.90
N ASN A 320 4.40 -8.03 1.72
CA ASN A 320 3.17 -7.91 2.52
C ASN A 320 3.45 -7.74 4.02
N SER A 321 4.57 -8.26 4.52
CA SER A 321 5.00 -8.11 5.93
C SER A 321 6.49 -7.78 6.04
N PRO A 322 6.91 -6.85 6.93
CA PRO A 322 8.30 -6.38 6.99
C PRO A 322 9.36 -7.47 7.26
N PRO A 323 10.58 -7.31 6.72
CA PRO A 323 11.71 -8.22 6.91
C PRO A 323 12.04 -8.57 8.36
N ASN A 324 12.02 -7.61 9.29
CA ASN A 324 12.33 -7.91 10.69
C ASN A 324 11.27 -8.79 11.36
N ILE A 325 10.03 -8.79 10.86
CA ILE A 325 8.97 -9.68 11.35
C ILE A 325 9.18 -11.08 10.79
N GLN A 326 9.27 -11.20 9.46
CA GLN A 326 9.41 -12.51 8.79
C GLN A 326 10.73 -13.21 9.15
N ALA A 327 11.79 -12.46 9.45
CA ALA A 327 13.05 -13.00 9.94
C ALA A 327 12.95 -13.70 11.30
N GLN A 328 11.84 -13.62 12.03
CA GLN A 328 11.66 -14.37 13.27
C GLN A 328 11.31 -15.85 13.03
N LEU A 329 10.94 -16.20 11.79
CA LEU A 329 10.50 -17.54 11.39
C LEU A 329 11.64 -18.34 10.75
N ASP A 330 11.32 -19.50 10.15
CA ASP A 330 12.35 -20.43 9.63
C ASP A 330 13.03 -19.91 8.35
N VAL A 331 12.26 -19.25 7.48
CA VAL A 331 12.67 -18.77 6.14
C VAL A 331 11.98 -17.43 5.83
N VAL A 332 12.57 -16.62 4.96
CA VAL A 332 11.92 -15.44 4.38
C VAL A 332 11.55 -15.71 2.92
N ASP A 333 10.31 -15.40 2.54
CA ASP A 333 9.81 -15.65 1.18
C ASP A 333 9.54 -14.36 0.39
N SER A 334 9.51 -14.46 -0.93
CA SER A 334 9.22 -13.36 -1.85
C SER A 334 8.53 -13.87 -3.10
N HIS A 335 7.49 -13.18 -3.54
CA HIS A 335 6.84 -13.46 -4.81
C HIS A 335 7.14 -12.36 -5.83
N ALA A 336 7.20 -12.74 -7.11
CA ALA A 336 7.25 -11.73 -8.17
C ALA A 336 6.77 -12.23 -9.53
N TYR A 337 6.04 -11.34 -10.21
CA TYR A 337 5.48 -11.57 -11.53
C TYR A 337 6.02 -10.54 -12.52
N TRP A 338 6.80 -10.97 -13.52
CA TRP A 338 7.31 -10.04 -14.54
C TRP A 338 6.17 -9.62 -15.46
N ARG A 339 5.75 -8.34 -15.35
CA ARG A 339 4.56 -7.79 -16.03
C ARG A 339 3.28 -8.56 -15.65
N HIS A 340 2.94 -8.50 -14.36
CA HIS A 340 1.66 -8.98 -13.83
C HIS A 340 0.49 -8.51 -14.72
N PRO A 341 -0.53 -9.36 -14.98
CA PRO A 341 -1.70 -8.96 -15.75
C PRO A 341 -2.35 -7.70 -15.17
N MET A 342 -2.69 -6.77 -16.05
CA MET A 342 -3.49 -5.59 -15.71
C MET A 342 -4.92 -5.83 -16.18
N PHE A 343 -5.87 -5.46 -15.34
CA PHE A 343 -7.30 -5.67 -15.59
C PHE A 343 -7.98 -4.30 -15.76
N PRO A 344 -8.26 -3.85 -17.01
CA PRO A 344 -8.73 -2.50 -17.28
C PRO A 344 -10.07 -2.15 -16.62
N ASN A 345 -11.01 -3.10 -16.55
CA ASN A 345 -12.35 -2.84 -16.02
C ASN A 345 -12.63 -3.54 -14.69
N ASN A 346 -12.52 -4.88 -14.62
CA ASN A 346 -12.82 -5.65 -13.41
C ASN A 346 -11.57 -6.37 -12.90
N PRO A 347 -11.24 -6.33 -11.59
CA PRO A 347 -10.14 -7.12 -11.05
C PRO A 347 -10.30 -8.60 -11.38
N TRP A 348 -9.22 -9.24 -11.84
CA TRP A 348 -9.19 -10.66 -12.17
C TRP A 348 -10.15 -11.11 -13.28
N ASP A 349 -10.57 -10.19 -14.18
CA ASP A 349 -11.40 -10.53 -15.33
C ASP A 349 -10.65 -11.51 -16.27
N PRO A 350 -11.18 -12.72 -16.52
CA PRO A 350 -10.50 -13.72 -17.33
C PRO A 350 -10.53 -13.40 -18.83
N VAL A 351 -11.35 -12.44 -19.27
CA VAL A 351 -11.49 -12.07 -20.68
C VAL A 351 -11.13 -10.62 -21.00
N ASP A 352 -10.95 -9.77 -19.98
CA ASP A 352 -10.53 -8.37 -20.11
C ASP A 352 -9.26 -8.08 -19.30
N TRP A 353 -8.13 -8.43 -19.89
CA TRP A 353 -6.83 -8.23 -19.28
C TRP A 353 -5.75 -8.03 -20.34
N ILE A 354 -4.67 -7.37 -19.93
CA ILE A 354 -3.52 -7.10 -20.78
C ILE A 354 -2.23 -7.45 -20.03
N VAL A 355 -1.25 -7.98 -20.77
CA VAL A 355 0.13 -8.17 -20.29
C VAL A 355 1.06 -7.43 -21.25
N GLU A 356 2.02 -6.70 -20.70
CA GLU A 356 3.00 -5.99 -21.51
C GLU A 356 4.01 -6.99 -22.11
N ASN A 357 4.09 -7.03 -23.44
CA ASN A 357 4.94 -7.98 -24.16
C ASN A 357 6.39 -7.49 -24.25
N VAL A 358 7.13 -7.59 -23.14
CA VAL A 358 8.52 -7.13 -23.02
C VAL A 358 9.39 -8.17 -22.30
N SER A 359 10.61 -8.37 -22.78
CA SER A 359 11.63 -9.20 -22.11
C SER A 359 12.23 -8.43 -20.92
N MET A 360 12.45 -9.14 -19.82
CA MET A 360 13.09 -8.61 -18.61
C MET A 360 14.54 -8.20 -18.86
N VAL A 361 15.24 -8.79 -19.84
CA VAL A 361 16.64 -8.41 -20.13
C VAL A 361 16.76 -6.99 -20.68
N ASN A 362 15.66 -6.43 -21.20
CA ASN A 362 15.61 -5.05 -21.69
C ASN A 362 15.37 -4.02 -20.57
N ASP A 363 15.06 -4.48 -19.35
CA ASP A 363 14.84 -3.62 -18.18
C ASP A 363 15.44 -4.25 -16.92
N PRO A 364 16.79 -4.30 -16.82
CA PRO A 364 17.46 -4.94 -15.69
C PRO A 364 17.20 -4.23 -14.35
N LEU A 365 16.98 -2.90 -14.37
CA LEU A 365 16.76 -2.12 -13.14
C LEU A 365 15.34 -2.26 -12.61
N GLY A 366 14.34 -2.35 -13.50
CA GLY A 366 12.95 -2.64 -13.17
C GLY A 366 12.63 -4.13 -12.99
N SER A 367 13.62 -5.01 -13.17
CA SER A 367 13.43 -6.47 -13.14
C SER A 367 12.92 -6.98 -11.79
N THR A 368 12.10 -8.04 -11.84
CA THR A 368 11.63 -8.73 -10.63
C THR A 368 12.78 -9.36 -9.85
N ILE A 369 13.84 -9.80 -10.55
CA ILE A 369 15.05 -10.34 -9.93
C ILE A 369 15.75 -9.30 -9.05
N ALA A 370 15.93 -8.08 -9.55
CA ALA A 370 16.52 -7.00 -8.76
C ALA A 370 15.63 -6.63 -7.56
N SER A 371 14.30 -6.72 -7.72
CA SER A 371 13.34 -6.53 -6.62
C SER A 371 13.53 -7.58 -5.52
N ILE A 372 13.44 -8.87 -5.85
CA ILE A 372 13.56 -9.98 -4.89
C ILE A 372 14.93 -9.96 -4.20
N ALA A 373 16.02 -9.65 -4.92
CA ALA A 373 17.35 -9.57 -4.32
C ALA A 373 17.43 -8.59 -3.14
N ARG A 374 16.59 -7.54 -3.12
CA ARG A 374 16.50 -6.53 -2.04
C ARG A 374 15.55 -6.91 -0.90
N GLN A 375 14.86 -8.04 -1.02
CA GLN A 375 13.98 -8.60 0.01
C GLN A 375 14.71 -9.64 0.90
N ARG A 376 15.89 -10.10 0.49
CA ARG A 376 16.70 -11.06 1.26
C ARG A 376 17.10 -10.51 2.63
N VAL A 377 16.97 -11.34 3.65
CA VAL A 377 17.46 -11.07 5.01
C VAL A 377 18.78 -11.81 5.24
N ARG A 378 19.83 -11.07 5.60
CA ARG A 378 21.14 -11.66 5.88
C ARG A 378 21.05 -12.67 7.03
N GLY A 379 21.51 -13.89 6.79
CA GLY A 379 21.56 -14.96 7.79
C GLY A 379 20.27 -15.77 7.90
N LYS A 380 19.30 -15.53 7.03
CA LYS A 380 18.09 -16.35 6.90
C LYS A 380 18.07 -17.04 5.53
N PRO A 381 17.58 -18.29 5.45
CA PRO A 381 17.24 -18.88 4.17
C PRO A 381 16.24 -17.99 3.43
N HIS A 382 16.32 -17.96 2.11
CA HIS A 382 15.42 -17.17 1.27
C HIS A 382 14.82 -18.01 0.17
N THR A 383 13.50 -18.06 0.13
CA THR A 383 12.74 -18.77 -0.89
C THR A 383 11.96 -17.79 -1.77
N VAL A 384 11.60 -18.28 -2.95
CA VAL A 384 10.69 -17.61 -3.87
C VAL A 384 9.61 -18.62 -4.22
N THR A 385 8.54 -18.69 -3.43
CA THR A 385 7.50 -19.72 -3.63
C THR A 385 6.53 -19.43 -4.77
N GLU A 386 6.57 -18.20 -5.31
CA GLU A 386 5.87 -17.86 -6.55
C GLU A 386 6.72 -16.93 -7.44
N TYR A 387 7.18 -17.46 -8.58
CA TYR A 387 7.81 -16.67 -9.63
C TYR A 387 7.23 -16.99 -11.00
N GLN A 388 6.90 -15.96 -11.80
CA GLN A 388 6.36 -16.18 -13.14
C GLN A 388 6.52 -14.99 -14.09
N HIS A 389 6.55 -15.28 -15.39
CA HIS A 389 6.33 -14.33 -16.49
C HIS A 389 4.98 -14.65 -17.16
N PRO A 390 3.92 -13.88 -16.91
CA PRO A 390 2.57 -14.24 -17.35
C PRO A 390 2.41 -14.22 -18.88
N ALA A 391 1.53 -15.08 -19.41
CA ALA A 391 1.10 -15.07 -20.80
C ALA A 391 0.01 -14.00 -21.04
N PRO A 392 -0.18 -13.47 -22.28
CA PRO A 392 0.74 -13.62 -23.39
C PRO A 392 1.95 -12.68 -23.19
N ASN A 393 3.11 -13.27 -23.02
CA ASN A 393 4.38 -12.59 -23.18
C ASN A 393 5.26 -13.54 -23.99
N THR A 394 5.61 -13.13 -25.21
CA THR A 394 6.41 -13.91 -26.15
C THR A 394 7.83 -14.21 -25.63
N TYR A 395 8.27 -13.48 -24.60
CA TYR A 395 9.55 -13.65 -23.93
C TYR A 395 9.48 -14.53 -22.68
N SER A 396 8.29 -14.98 -22.26
CA SER A 396 8.06 -15.64 -20.97
C SER A 396 8.85 -16.95 -20.75
N ALA A 397 9.38 -17.54 -21.82
CA ALA A 397 10.29 -18.69 -21.75
C ALA A 397 11.61 -18.38 -21.02
N GLU A 398 12.00 -17.11 -20.88
CA GLU A 398 13.21 -16.73 -20.15
C GLU A 398 13.07 -16.89 -18.63
N ALA A 399 11.83 -16.95 -18.10
CA ALA A 399 11.54 -16.91 -16.67
C ALA A 399 12.29 -17.99 -15.86
N PRO A 400 12.22 -19.29 -16.20
CA PRO A 400 12.87 -20.33 -15.40
C PRO A 400 14.39 -20.15 -15.37
N LEU A 401 14.99 -19.83 -16.51
CA LEU A 401 16.45 -19.69 -16.63
C LEU A 401 16.96 -18.47 -15.86
N LEU A 402 16.28 -17.32 -15.97
CA LEU A 402 16.66 -16.11 -15.27
C LEU A 402 16.48 -16.26 -13.75
N ALA A 403 15.37 -16.84 -13.29
CA ALA A 403 15.16 -17.13 -11.88
C ALA A 403 16.24 -18.06 -11.32
N ALA A 404 16.51 -19.19 -11.98
CA ALA A 404 17.55 -20.11 -11.53
C ALA A 404 18.95 -19.49 -11.54
N ALA A 405 19.31 -18.77 -12.61
CA ALA A 405 20.63 -18.21 -12.75
C ALA A 405 20.90 -17.13 -11.69
N TYR A 406 19.99 -16.18 -11.55
CA TYR A 406 20.15 -15.09 -10.59
C TYR A 406 19.84 -15.51 -9.16
N GLY A 407 18.94 -16.47 -8.94
CA GLY A 407 18.72 -17.04 -7.62
C GLY A 407 19.97 -17.75 -7.11
N ALA A 408 20.65 -18.53 -7.95
CA ALA A 408 21.94 -19.14 -7.59
C ALA A 408 23.03 -18.08 -7.33
N LEU A 409 23.08 -17.02 -8.15
CA LEU A 409 24.01 -15.89 -7.94
C LEU A 409 23.72 -15.16 -6.62
N GLN A 410 22.44 -14.98 -6.27
CA GLN A 410 21.98 -14.32 -5.06
C GLN A 410 21.92 -15.25 -3.86
N ASP A 411 22.28 -16.53 -3.99
CA ASP A 411 22.26 -17.50 -2.88
C ASP A 411 20.84 -17.66 -2.29
N TRP A 412 19.84 -17.82 -3.17
CA TRP A 412 18.48 -18.23 -2.81
C TRP A 412 18.48 -19.74 -2.50
N ASP A 413 17.61 -20.16 -1.59
CA ASP A 413 17.55 -21.53 -1.07
C ASP A 413 16.43 -22.36 -1.75
N GLY A 414 15.48 -21.70 -2.43
CA GLY A 414 14.45 -22.38 -3.19
C GLY A 414 13.68 -21.46 -4.13
N ILE A 415 13.21 -22.01 -5.25
CA ILE A 415 12.47 -21.30 -6.29
C ILE A 415 11.34 -22.21 -6.78
N TRP A 416 10.11 -21.70 -6.76
CA TRP A 416 8.94 -22.35 -7.31
C TRP A 416 8.33 -21.47 -8.40
N MET A 417 8.04 -22.10 -9.53
CA MET A 417 7.48 -21.43 -10.68
C MET A 417 5.96 -21.55 -10.62
N PHE A 418 5.28 -20.42 -10.47
CA PHE A 418 3.83 -20.36 -10.41
C PHE A 418 3.23 -20.28 -11.83
N ALA A 419 2.12 -20.93 -12.19
CA ALA A 419 1.41 -22.03 -11.54
C ALA A 419 1.53 -23.31 -12.39
N TYR A 420 1.77 -24.45 -11.75
CA TYR A 420 1.79 -25.76 -12.43
C TYR A 420 0.42 -26.42 -12.32
N ASP A 421 -0.40 -26.27 -13.36
CA ASP A 421 -1.70 -26.90 -13.44
C ASP A 421 -1.60 -28.40 -13.74
N THR A 422 -2.63 -29.17 -13.36
CA THR A 422 -2.68 -30.63 -13.52
C THR A 422 -3.87 -31.09 -14.35
N ASP A 423 -4.37 -30.25 -15.25
CA ASP A 423 -5.40 -30.64 -16.22
C ASP A 423 -4.80 -31.27 -17.50
N ASP A 424 -5.67 -31.69 -18.41
CA ASP A 424 -5.31 -32.40 -19.65
C ASP A 424 -5.45 -31.50 -20.91
N ALA A 425 -5.40 -30.18 -20.78
CA ALA A 425 -5.51 -29.26 -21.92
C ALA A 425 -4.32 -29.41 -22.90
N ASP A 426 -4.57 -29.20 -24.19
CA ASP A 426 -3.54 -29.22 -25.24
C ASP A 426 -2.93 -27.84 -25.52
N HIS A 427 -3.40 -26.81 -24.81
CA HIS A 427 -2.97 -25.43 -24.88
C HIS A 427 -3.04 -24.80 -23.49
N PHE A 428 -2.27 -23.72 -23.26
CA PHE A 428 -2.41 -22.95 -22.04
C PHE A 428 -3.70 -22.11 -22.08
N THR A 429 -4.45 -22.14 -20.99
CA THR A 429 -5.76 -21.53 -20.78
C THR A 429 -5.71 -20.28 -19.89
N GLY A 430 -4.66 -20.13 -19.09
CA GLY A 430 -4.49 -19.02 -18.14
C GLY A 430 -3.22 -18.21 -18.32
N PHE A 431 -3.22 -16.97 -17.81
CA PHE A 431 -2.05 -16.09 -17.84
C PHE A 431 -0.89 -16.58 -16.96
N PHE A 432 -1.12 -17.35 -15.91
CA PHE A 432 -0.03 -17.87 -15.04
C PHE A 432 0.40 -19.29 -15.36
N GLU A 433 -0.23 -19.94 -16.32
CA GLU A 433 -0.09 -21.37 -16.54
C GLU A 433 1.30 -21.78 -17.03
N GLN A 434 1.81 -22.88 -16.46
CA GLN A 434 3.11 -23.47 -16.78
C GLN A 434 2.99 -24.78 -17.56
N ALA A 435 2.10 -25.68 -17.14
CA ALA A 435 2.12 -27.09 -17.54
C ALA A 435 2.01 -27.27 -19.06
N HIS A 436 1.11 -26.51 -19.70
CA HIS A 436 0.89 -26.56 -21.15
C HIS A 436 1.76 -25.56 -21.94
N HIS A 437 2.63 -24.80 -21.28
CA HIS A 437 3.51 -23.83 -21.93
C HIS A 437 4.84 -24.46 -22.35
N SER A 438 4.85 -25.10 -23.52
CA SER A 438 5.98 -25.92 -24.03
C SER A 438 7.37 -25.30 -23.89
N THR A 439 7.53 -24.01 -24.21
CA THR A 439 8.84 -23.32 -24.12
C THR A 439 9.30 -23.07 -22.68
N LYS A 440 8.38 -22.84 -21.74
CA LYS A 440 8.71 -22.72 -20.31
C LYS A 440 9.03 -24.09 -19.73
N MET A 441 8.26 -25.11 -20.09
CA MET A 441 8.49 -26.50 -19.68
C MET A 441 9.85 -27.03 -20.14
N ALA A 442 10.26 -26.74 -21.37
CA ALA A 442 11.60 -27.09 -21.87
C ALA A 442 12.71 -26.45 -21.02
N ASN A 443 12.54 -25.19 -20.64
CA ASN A 443 13.51 -24.45 -19.82
C ASN A 443 13.44 -24.81 -18.34
N MET A 444 12.33 -25.33 -17.84
CA MET A 444 12.15 -25.71 -16.43
C MET A 444 13.15 -26.77 -15.98
N LEU A 445 13.34 -27.81 -16.81
CA LEU A 445 14.29 -28.89 -16.52
C LEU A 445 15.74 -28.38 -16.50
N LEU A 446 16.08 -27.49 -17.42
CA LEU A 446 17.39 -26.86 -17.49
C LEU A 446 17.64 -25.97 -16.27
N ALA A 447 16.67 -25.13 -15.91
CA ALA A 447 16.70 -24.25 -14.75
C ALA A 447 16.87 -25.04 -13.43
N ALA A 448 16.07 -26.10 -13.25
CA ALA A 448 16.14 -26.95 -12.06
C ALA A 448 17.48 -27.70 -11.95
N ALA A 449 18.08 -28.10 -13.07
CA ALA A 449 19.41 -28.70 -13.08
C ALA A 449 20.52 -27.66 -12.77
N LEU A 450 20.45 -26.49 -13.41
CA LEU A 450 21.38 -25.37 -13.21
C LEU A 450 21.44 -24.96 -11.73
N PHE A 451 20.27 -24.73 -11.13
CA PHE A 451 20.17 -24.28 -9.74
C PHE A 451 20.67 -25.34 -8.75
N ARG A 452 20.18 -26.58 -8.85
CA ARG A 452 20.50 -27.64 -7.87
C ARG A 452 21.95 -28.16 -7.96
N ARG A 453 22.59 -28.07 -9.12
CA ARG A 453 24.03 -28.42 -9.26
C ARG A 453 24.97 -27.30 -8.83
N GLY A 454 24.46 -26.07 -8.64
CA GLY A 454 25.30 -24.90 -8.38
C GLY A 454 26.17 -24.52 -9.58
N ASP A 455 25.62 -24.64 -10.79
CA ASP A 455 26.32 -24.30 -12.04
C ASP A 455 26.72 -22.81 -12.07
N ILE A 456 25.95 -21.97 -11.38
CA ILE A 456 26.30 -20.60 -11.02
C ILE A 456 26.62 -20.56 -9.53
N ARG A 457 27.81 -20.02 -9.19
CA ARG A 457 28.21 -19.86 -7.79
C ARG A 457 27.61 -18.58 -7.20
N PRO A 458 27.32 -18.56 -5.90
CA PRO A 458 26.98 -17.33 -5.19
C PRO A 458 27.97 -16.19 -5.45
N ALA A 459 27.46 -14.96 -5.46
CA ALA A 459 28.24 -13.77 -5.70
C ALA A 459 29.39 -13.64 -4.69
N ARG A 460 30.61 -13.39 -5.21
CA ARG A 460 31.82 -13.24 -4.37
C ARG A 460 31.78 -12.01 -3.47
N ARG A 461 31.10 -10.96 -3.92
CA ARG A 461 30.90 -9.72 -3.18
C ARG A 461 29.43 -9.59 -2.84
N ARG A 462 29.14 -9.34 -1.56
CA ARG A 462 27.79 -9.12 -1.04
C ARG A 462 27.73 -7.72 -0.46
N TYR A 463 26.63 -7.03 -0.74
CA TYR A 463 26.29 -5.77 -0.11
C TYR A 463 25.11 -6.02 0.82
N THR A 464 25.23 -5.55 2.06
CA THR A 464 24.15 -5.64 3.05
C THR A 464 23.81 -4.23 3.47
N MET A 465 22.52 -3.93 3.49
CA MET A 465 22.00 -2.66 3.93
C MET A 465 21.54 -2.81 5.38
N ALA A 466 21.78 -1.80 6.21
CA ALA A 466 21.22 -1.77 7.55
C ALA A 466 19.73 -1.46 7.44
N PHE A 467 18.91 -2.38 7.93
CA PHE A 467 17.46 -2.21 8.04
C PHE A 467 17.03 -2.57 9.46
N ASP A 468 17.59 -1.81 10.41
CA ASP A 468 17.25 -1.97 11.83
C ASP A 468 15.78 -1.62 12.10
N PRO A 469 15.20 -2.05 13.23
CA PRO A 469 13.78 -1.85 13.51
C PRO A 469 13.31 -0.39 13.41
N GLU A 470 14.14 0.60 13.73
CA GLU A 470 13.74 2.00 13.67
C GLU A 470 13.84 2.55 12.24
N THR A 471 14.87 2.17 11.49
CA THR A 471 14.96 2.44 10.05
C THR A 471 13.81 1.80 9.28
N GLU A 472 13.40 0.58 9.63
CA GLU A 472 12.24 -0.11 9.06
C GLU A 472 10.94 0.67 9.32
N ILE A 473 10.68 1.09 10.58
CA ILE A 473 9.49 1.88 10.91
C ILE A 473 9.42 3.19 10.11
N ARG A 474 10.53 3.94 10.04
CA ARG A 474 10.58 5.20 9.26
C ARG A 474 10.39 4.95 7.77
N THR A 475 10.91 3.84 7.27
CA THR A 475 10.78 3.46 5.86
C THR A 475 9.33 3.12 5.53
N ILE A 476 8.68 2.30 6.37
CA ILE A 476 7.27 1.95 6.20
C ILE A 476 6.42 3.22 6.24
N GLU A 477 6.62 4.08 7.24
CA GLU A 477 5.84 5.31 7.40
C GLU A 477 5.96 6.26 6.19
N SER A 478 7.18 6.47 5.70
CA SER A 478 7.45 7.49 4.68
C SER A 478 7.38 7.00 3.23
N LYS A 479 7.57 5.69 2.98
CA LYS A 479 7.71 5.14 1.62
C LYS A 479 6.94 3.84 1.39
N GLY A 480 6.37 3.24 2.43
CA GLY A 480 5.63 1.99 2.32
C GLY A 480 4.35 2.14 1.49
N THR A 481 4.00 1.07 0.77
CA THR A 481 2.75 0.98 0.01
C THR A 481 2.15 -0.42 0.14
N ALA A 482 0.90 -0.59 -0.31
CA ALA A 482 0.35 -1.92 -0.53
C ALA A 482 1.29 -2.68 -1.50
N TRP A 483 1.58 -3.95 -1.19
CA TRP A 483 2.51 -4.81 -1.95
C TRP A 483 3.97 -4.35 -1.99
N ARG A 484 4.35 -3.37 -1.16
CA ARG A 484 5.73 -2.96 -0.93
C ARG A 484 5.85 -2.28 0.43
N VAL A 485 5.50 -3.00 1.50
CA VAL A 485 5.36 -2.42 2.85
C VAL A 485 6.67 -1.79 3.35
N GLY A 486 7.81 -2.43 3.09
CA GLY A 486 9.12 -1.94 3.49
C GLY A 486 10.20 -2.99 3.30
N ASP A 487 11.05 -2.83 2.28
CA ASP A 487 12.22 -3.68 2.01
C ASP A 487 13.46 -2.83 1.64
N GLY A 488 14.55 -3.50 1.24
CA GLY A 488 15.80 -2.84 0.86
C GLY A 488 15.70 -1.91 -0.36
N SER A 489 14.63 -1.97 -1.17
CA SER A 489 14.44 -1.06 -2.31
C SER A 489 14.24 0.40 -1.90
N HIS A 490 13.81 0.64 -0.65
CA HIS A 490 13.58 1.99 -0.14
C HIS A 490 14.84 2.71 0.36
N LEU A 491 15.96 2.00 0.44
CA LEU A 491 17.23 2.52 0.97
C LEU A 491 18.08 3.26 -0.09
N GLY A 492 17.59 3.35 -1.33
CA GLY A 492 18.17 4.22 -2.36
C GLY A 492 19.55 3.78 -2.89
N VAL A 493 19.77 2.47 -2.97
CA VAL A 493 21.02 1.83 -3.42
C VAL A 493 20.85 0.97 -4.66
#